data_AF-A0A3E0PEZ0-F1
#
_entry.id   AF-A0A3E0PEZ0-F1
#
_cell.length_a   1.000
_cell.length_b   1.000
_cell.length_c   1.000
_cell.angle_alpha   90.00
_cell.angle_beta   90.00
_cell.angle_gamma   90.00
#
_symmetry.space_group_name_H-M   'P 1'
#
loop_
_entity.id
_entity.type
_entity.pdbx_description
1 polymer ?
#
loop_
_entity_poly.entity_id
_entity_poly.type
_entity_poly.pdbx_seq_one_letter_code
_entity_poly.pdbx_strand_id
1 'polypeptide(L)' 'MAFSRKAGVLSVVALLAVVYLGSYLVFRSTNAEVWDKDGQTYVIFPEDSPFLYYAYRPLTYVDGALTGMRFHIGPHR' A
#
# COMPACT_ATOMS: atom_id res chain seq x y z
N MET A 1 29.79 20.02 -12.88
CA MET A 1 28.90 19.10 -13.60
C MET A 1 27.48 19.65 -13.50
N ALA A 2 26.88 20.07 -14.61
CA ALA A 2 25.50 20.54 -14.60
C ALA A 2 24.57 19.31 -14.53
N PHE A 3 23.90 19.11 -13.39
CA PHE A 3 22.85 18.09 -13.30
C PHE A 3 21.76 18.43 -14.33
N SER A 4 21.47 17.50 -15.23
CA SER A 4 20.31 17.63 -16.12
C SER A 4 19.07 17.76 -15.26
N ARG A 5 18.29 18.83 -15.43
CA ARG A 5 17.02 19.01 -14.69
C ARG A 5 16.11 17.79 -14.81
N LYS A 6 16.14 17.11 -15.97
CA LYS A 6 15.42 15.85 -16.20
C LYS A 6 15.94 14.70 -15.34
N ALA A 7 17.27 14.56 -15.22
CA ALA A 7 17.87 13.55 -14.35
C ALA A 7 17.54 13.81 -12.88
N GLY A 8 17.55 15.07 -12.44
CA GLY A 8 17.12 15.43 -11.08
C GLY A 8 15.65 15.08 -10.80
N VAL A 9 14.75 15.41 -11.73
CA VAL A 9 13.32 15.08 -11.59
C VAL A 9 13.09 13.57 -11.56
N LEU A 10 13.74 12.81 -12.44
CA LEU A 10 13.61 11.35 -12.45
C LEU A 10 14.08 10.72 -11.14
N SER A 11 15.19 11.18 -10.58
CA SER A 11 15.67 10.71 -9.28
C SER A 11 14.67 11.01 -8.16
N VAL A 12 14.06 12.20 -8.15
CA VAL A 12 13.02 12.56 -7.17
C VAL A 12 11.79 11.67 -7.33
N VAL A 13 11.32 11.47 -8.56
CA VAL A 13 10.16 10.59 -8.84
C VAL A 13 10.45 9.15 -8.40
N ALA A 14 11.63 8.64 -8.71
CA ALA A 14 12.05 7.31 -8.29
C ALA A 14 12.10 7.19 -6.76
N LEU A 15 12.65 8.20 -6.07
CA LEU A 15 12.67 8.25 -4.62
C LEU A 15 11.26 8.26 -4.03
N LEU A 16 10.34 9.08 -4.56
CA LEU A 16 8.95 9.13 -4.12
C LEU A 16 8.23 7.79 -4.35
N ALA A 17 8.49 7.11 -5.47
CA ALA A 17 7.93 5.79 -5.74
C ALA A 17 8.43 4.74 -4.75
N VAL A 18 9.73 4.76 -4.41
CA VAL A 18 10.32 3.87 -3.39
C VAL A 18 9.73 4.13 -2.02
N VAL A 19 9.58 5.41 -1.63
CA VAL A 19 8.98 5.78 -0.34
C VAL A 19 7.52 5.34 -0.29
N TYR A 20 6.75 5.57 -1.36
CA TYR A 20 5.34 5.17 -1.44
C TYR A 20 5.15 3.65 -1.37
N LEU A 21 5.97 2.88 -2.09
CA LEU A 21 5.94 1.42 -2.02
C LEU A 21 6.36 0.92 -0.64
N GLY A 22 7.45 1.47 -0.09
CA GLY A 22 7.96 1.09 1.22
C GLY A 22 6.97 1.39 2.35
N SER A 23 6.31 2.55 2.32
CA SER A 23 5.30 2.91 3.31
C SER A 23 4.08 2.00 3.25
N TYR A 24 3.67 1.59 2.05
CA TYR A 24 2.63 0.58 1.89
C TYR A 24 3.06 -0.78 2.48
N LEU A 25 4.28 -1.25 2.19
CA LEU A 25 4.78 -2.53 2.71
C LEU A 25 4.79 -2.58 4.23
N VAL A 26 5.18 -1.48 4.88
CA VAL A 26 5.11 -1.34 6.35
C VAL A 26 3.66 -1.29 6.82
N PHE A 27 2.80 -0.53 6.14
CA PHE A 27 1.39 -0.42 6.49
C PHE A 27 0.68 -1.78 6.45
N ARG A 28 0.84 -2.54 5.35
CA ARG A 28 0.19 -3.84 5.21
C ARG A 28 0.69 -4.88 6.20
N SER A 29 1.93 -4.78 6.69
CA SER A 29 2.45 -5.77 7.64
C SER A 29 1.93 -5.53 9.06
N THR A 30 1.64 -4.28 9.41
CA THR A 30 1.10 -3.90 10.72
C THR A 30 -0.42 -3.94 10.79
N ASN A 31 -1.11 -3.93 9.64
CA ASN A 31 -2.57 -3.95 9.54
C ASN A 31 -3.11 -5.21 8.84
N ALA A 32 -2.30 -6.27 8.76
CA ALA A 32 -2.75 -7.56 8.23
C ALA A 32 -3.42 -8.39 9.31
N GLU A 33 -4.62 -8.88 9.03
CA GLU A 33 -5.39 -9.79 9.89
C GLU A 33 -5.87 -10.98 9.07
N VAL A 34 -5.82 -12.19 9.66
CA VAL A 34 -6.46 -13.37 9.04
C VAL A 34 -7.92 -13.40 9.46
N TRP A 35 -8.83 -13.54 8.50
CA TRP A 35 -10.24 -13.69 8.83
C TRP A 35 -10.58 -15.16 9.10
N ASP A 36 -11.04 -15.46 10.32
CA ASP A 36 -11.38 -16.84 10.73
C ASP A 36 -12.44 -17.50 9.84
N LYS A 37 -13.28 -16.71 9.16
CA LYS A 37 -14.36 -17.20 8.29
C LYS A 37 -13.85 -17.91 7.04
N ASP A 38 -12.77 -17.43 6.43
CA ASP A 38 -12.27 -17.95 5.16
C ASP A 38 -10.76 -18.22 5.14
N GLY A 39 -10.07 -17.98 6.27
CA GLY A 39 -8.64 -18.19 6.44
C GLY A 39 -7.77 -17.28 5.57
N GLN A 40 -8.35 -16.25 4.95
CA GLN A 40 -7.60 -15.33 4.08
C GLN A 40 -6.99 -14.19 4.89
N THR A 41 -5.83 -13.71 4.46
CA THR A 41 -5.21 -12.52 5.05
C THR A 41 -5.76 -11.26 4.40
N TYR A 42 -6.20 -10.33 5.23
CA TYR A 42 -6.75 -9.04 4.84
C TYR A 42 -5.88 -7.90 5.35
N VAL A 43 -5.62 -6.91 4.51
CA VAL A 43 -5.13 -5.60 4.96
C VAL A 43 -6.35 -4.77 5.39
N ILE A 44 -6.37 -4.38 6.66
CA ILE A 44 -7.46 -3.62 7.27
C ILE A 44 -7.15 -2.13 7.19
N PHE A 45 -8.01 -1.38 6.52
CA PHE A 45 -7.93 0.07 6.50
C PHE A 45 -8.83 0.65 7.59
N PRO A 46 -8.36 1.62 8.38
CA PRO A 46 -9.16 2.18 9.47
C PRO A 46 -10.33 3.01 8.93
N GLU A 47 -11.50 2.90 9.58
CA GLU A 47 -12.73 3.60 9.15
C GLU A 47 -12.61 5.13 9.29
N ASP A 48 -11.83 5.61 10.25
CA ASP A 48 -11.63 7.04 10.53
C ASP A 48 -10.72 7.74 9.52
N SER A 49 -9.99 6.98 8.70
CA SER A 49 -9.00 7.50 7.76
C SER A 49 -9.17 6.89 6.37
N PRO A 50 -10.32 7.11 5.69
CA PRO A 50 -10.60 6.55 4.37
C PRO A 50 -9.61 7.02 3.29
N PHE A 51 -8.90 8.12 3.54
CA PHE A 51 -7.85 8.60 2.63
C PHE A 51 -6.73 7.56 2.45
N LEU A 52 -6.39 6.78 3.49
CA LEU A 52 -5.36 5.74 3.40
C LEU A 52 -5.76 4.65 2.42
N TYR A 53 -7.04 4.26 2.43
CA TYR A 53 -7.58 3.31 1.46
C TYR A 53 -7.35 3.81 0.04
N TYR A 54 -7.75 5.04 -0.27
CA TYR A 54 -7.57 5.59 -1.61
C TYR A 54 -6.11 5.83 -1.98
N ALA A 55 -5.29 6.24 -1.02
CA ALA A 55 -3.86 6.46 -1.23
C ALA A 55 -3.13 5.16 -1.58
N TYR A 56 -3.46 4.04 -0.94
CA TYR A 56 -2.80 2.76 -1.20
C TYR A 56 -3.53 1.84 -2.18
N ARG A 57 -4.77 2.16 -2.57
CA ARG A 57 -5.63 1.34 -3.44
C ARG A 57 -4.92 0.76 -4.67
N PRO A 58 -4.10 1.52 -5.44
CA PRO A 58 -3.39 0.94 -6.58
C PRO A 58 -2.44 -0.18 -6.17
N LEU A 59 -1.69 -0.01 -5.08
CA LEU A 59 -0.78 -1.01 -4.55
C LEU A 59 -1.53 -2.20 -3.97
N THR A 60 -2.67 -2.00 -3.29
CA THR A 60 -3.45 -3.10 -2.72
C THR A 60 -4.02 -4.04 -3.80
N TYR A 61 -4.43 -3.51 -4.95
CA TYR A 61 -4.85 -4.36 -6.08
C TYR A 61 -3.70 -5.19 -6.65
N VAL A 62 -2.53 -4.57 -6.86
CA VAL A 62 -1.34 -5.28 -7.34
C VAL A 62 -0.93 -6.34 -6.33
N ASP A 63 -0.92 -5.99 -5.05
CA ASP A 63 -0.56 -6.89 -3.96
C ASP A 63 -1.51 -8.09 -3.87
N GLY A 64 -2.82 -7.86 -3.91
CA GLY A 64 -3.80 -8.95 -3.90
C GLY A 64 -3.66 -9.87 -5.11
N ALA A 65 -3.31 -9.34 -6.29
CA ALA A 65 -3.02 -10.15 -7.47
C ALA A 65 -1.75 -11.00 -7.33
N LEU A 66 -0.74 -10.52 -6.59
CA LEU A 66 0.55 -11.21 -6.40
C LEU A 66 0.55 -12.18 -5.22
N THR A 67 -0.17 -11.86 -4.14
CA THR A 67 -0.11 -12.59 -2.86
C THR A 67 -1.39 -13.31 -2.49
N GLY A 68 -2.50 -13.03 -3.19
CA GLY A 68 -3.82 -13.52 -2.82
C GLY A 68 -4.44 -12.79 -1.62
N MET A 69 -3.74 -11.81 -1.05
CA MET A 69 -4.28 -11.00 0.05
C MET A 69 -5.50 -10.20 -0.41
N ARG A 70 -6.41 -10.00 0.54
CA ARG A 70 -7.59 -9.16 0.36
C ARG A 70 -7.45 -7.88 1.18
N PHE A 71 -8.38 -6.96 1.02
CA PHE A 71 -8.37 -5.71 1.75
C PHE A 71 -9.76 -5.09 1.81
N HIS A 72 -10.06 -4.39 2.90
CA HIS A 72 -11.31 -3.65 3.07
C HIS A 72 -11.13 -2.55 4.13
N ILE A 73 -12.18 -1.74 4.30
CA ILE A 73 -12.24 -0.67 5.31
C ILE A 73 -13.03 -1.20 6.49
N GLY A 74 -12.47 -1.03 7.69
CA GLY A 74 -13.07 -1.42 8.97
C GLY A 74 -12.75 -2.86 9.40
N PRO A 75 -13.14 -3.25 10.61
CA PRO A 75 -12.83 -4.57 11.16
C PRO A 75 -13.65 -5.67 10.46
N HIS A 76 -13.18 -6.91 10.57
CA HIS A 76 -14.00 -8.09 10.28
C HIS A 76 -15.26 -8.13 11.17
N ARG A 77 -16.39 -8.55 10.59
CA ARG A 77 -17.69 -8.67 11.28
C ARG A 77 -18.35 -10.00 10.94
#